data_AF-A0A928T909-F1
#
_entry.id   AF-A0A928T909-F1
#
_cell.length_a   1.000
_cell.length_b   1.000
_cell.length_c   1.000
_cell.angle_alpha   90.00
_cell.angle_beta   90.00
_cell.angle_gamma   90.00
#
_symmetry.space_group_name_H-M   'P 1'
#
loop_
_entity.id
_entity.type
_entity.pdbx_description
1 polymer ?
#
loop_
_entity_poly.entity_id
_entity_poly.type
_entity_poly.pdbx_seq_one_letter_code
_entity_poly.pdbx_strand_id
1 'polypeptide(L)'
;MFENLFGPLNTFVYGFLLGCVFLVMSILSHWKTKREFKRYKTHLSDKLDLDSKQIQDINKERARLSQEAENLRLQVARLNERPDNKMNRELEIMARAEKHMMINAPGFAPAWEMAKSHALSQLEAEERGMSFPQKIFRKLLGPGSNGQSVALPEAAATAAKTGESATSAAAA
;
A
#
# COMPACT_ATOMS: atom_id res chain seq x y z
N MET A 1 -82.30 -51.23 35.23
CA MET A 1 -81.87 -50.46 34.04
C MET A 1 -80.34 -50.36 33.85
N PHE A 2 -79.51 -50.98 34.71
CA PHE A 2 -78.03 -50.91 34.58
C PHE A 2 -77.34 -52.23 34.18
N GLU A 3 -78.05 -53.36 34.11
CA GLU A 3 -77.43 -54.66 33.79
C GLU A 3 -77.00 -54.83 32.32
N ASN A 4 -77.62 -54.11 31.39
CA ASN A 4 -77.21 -54.12 29.98
C ASN A 4 -75.97 -53.26 29.68
N LEU A 5 -75.47 -52.49 30.66
CA LEU A 5 -74.31 -51.62 30.46
C LEU A 5 -72.98 -52.41 30.53
N PHE A 6 -72.95 -53.51 31.28
CA PHE A 6 -71.75 -54.32 31.56
C PHE A 6 -71.75 -55.68 30.84
N GLY A 7 -72.42 -55.78 29.69
CA GLY A 7 -72.29 -56.97 28.83
C GLY A 7 -70.87 -57.08 28.23
N PRO A 8 -70.36 -58.31 27.98
CA PRO A 8 -69.00 -58.52 27.48
C PRO A 8 -68.73 -57.81 26.14
N LEU A 9 -69.75 -57.68 25.28
CA LEU A 9 -69.67 -56.92 24.02
C LEU A 9 -69.55 -55.40 24.24
N ASN A 10 -70.28 -54.83 25.21
CA ASN A 10 -70.28 -53.39 25.46
C ASN A 10 -68.95 -52.93 26.07
N THR A 11 -68.37 -53.69 27.00
CA THR A 11 -67.04 -53.42 27.57
C THR A 11 -65.95 -53.43 26.49
N PHE A 12 -66.03 -54.35 25.52
CA PHE A 12 -65.11 -54.38 24.37
C PHE A 12 -65.26 -53.14 23.47
N VAL A 13 -66.49 -52.72 23.18
CA VAL A 13 -66.75 -51.51 22.37
C VAL A 13 -66.24 -50.26 23.07
N TYR A 14 -66.44 -50.12 24.38
CA TYR A 14 -65.90 -48.99 25.14
C TYR A 14 -64.37 -48.96 25.16
N GLY A 15 -63.71 -50.12 25.29
CA GLY A 15 -62.26 -50.23 25.18
C GLY A 15 -61.73 -49.86 23.80
N PHE A 16 -62.41 -50.31 22.74
CA PHE A 16 -62.06 -49.96 21.36
C PHE A 16 -62.25 -48.46 21.09
N LEU A 17 -63.37 -47.87 21.55
CA LEU A 17 -63.62 -46.42 21.46
C LEU A 17 -62.53 -45.62 22.18
N LEU A 18 -62.17 -46.02 23.39
CA LEU A 18 -61.09 -45.38 24.15
C LEU A 18 -59.76 -45.46 23.39
N GLY A 19 -59.42 -46.63 22.84
CA GLY A 19 -58.23 -46.83 22.02
C GLY A 19 -58.23 -45.96 20.76
N CYS A 20 -59.37 -45.87 20.06
CA CYS A 20 -59.52 -45.00 18.90
C CYS A 20 -59.35 -43.52 19.25
N VAL A 21 -59.90 -43.06 20.38
CA VAL A 21 -59.71 -41.68 20.85
C VAL A 21 -58.23 -41.39 21.11
N PHE A 22 -57.51 -42.27 21.80
CA PHE A 22 -56.07 -42.12 22.01
C PHE A 22 -55.27 -42.16 20.70
N LEU A 23 -55.66 -43.01 19.76
CA LEU A 23 -55.01 -43.11 18.45
C LEU A 23 -55.20 -41.83 17.63
N VAL A 24 -56.41 -41.26 17.62
CA VAL A 24 -56.69 -39.99 16.95
C VAL A 24 -55.90 -38.85 17.60
N MET A 25 -55.88 -38.77 18.93
CA MET A 25 -55.06 -37.78 19.67
C MET A 25 -53.58 -37.90 19.31
N SER A 26 -53.04 -39.13 19.26
CA SER A 26 -51.64 -39.40 18.91
C SER A 26 -51.32 -38.97 17.46
N ILE A 27 -52.20 -39.27 16.52
CA ILE A 27 -52.02 -38.89 15.10
C ILE A 27 -52.03 -37.36 14.94
N LEU A 28 -53.00 -36.67 15.55
CA LEU A 28 -53.08 -35.20 15.48
C LEU A 28 -51.84 -34.54 16.10
N SER A 29 -51.39 -35.04 17.24
CA SER A 29 -50.14 -34.61 17.89
C SER A 29 -48.93 -34.80 16.98
N HIS A 30 -48.78 -36.00 16.40
CA HIS A 30 -47.64 -36.31 15.54
C HIS A 30 -47.65 -35.48 14.26
N TRP A 31 -48.84 -35.21 13.70
CA TRP A 31 -49.00 -34.35 12.53
C TRP A 31 -48.64 -32.90 12.82
N LYS A 32 -49.06 -32.36 13.97
CA LYS A 32 -48.67 -31.02 14.41
C LYS A 32 -47.15 -30.92 14.54
N THR A 33 -46.52 -31.88 15.23
CA THR A 33 -45.06 -31.90 15.42
C THR A 33 -44.30 -32.04 14.10
N LYS A 34 -44.74 -32.91 13.18
CA LYS A 34 -44.13 -33.02 11.84
C LYS A 34 -44.25 -31.72 11.04
N ARG A 35 -45.38 -31.01 11.14
CA ARG A 35 -45.59 -29.73 10.46
C ARG A 35 -44.63 -28.66 10.97
N GLU A 36 -44.47 -28.54 12.28
CA GLU A 36 -43.51 -27.59 12.87
C GLU A 36 -42.07 -27.96 12.52
N PHE A 37 -41.72 -29.25 12.56
CA PHE A 37 -40.38 -29.71 12.17
C PHE A 37 -40.05 -29.39 10.71
N LYS A 38 -41.01 -29.56 9.80
CA LYS A 38 -40.86 -29.17 8.39
C LYS A 38 -40.67 -27.65 8.25
N ARG A 39 -41.41 -26.85 9.03
CA ARG A 39 -41.27 -25.39 9.05
C ARG A 39 -39.87 -24.97 9.49
N TYR A 40 -39.37 -25.51 10.61
CA TYR A 40 -38.02 -25.22 11.09
C TYR A 40 -36.93 -25.63 10.11
N LYS A 41 -37.06 -26.80 9.49
CA LYS A 41 -36.11 -27.25 8.45
C LYS A 41 -36.08 -26.29 7.26
N THR A 42 -37.24 -25.76 6.85
CA THR A 42 -37.33 -24.79 5.76
C THR A 42 -36.66 -23.47 6.14
N HIS A 43 -36.98 -22.90 7.30
CA HIS A 43 -36.32 -21.68 7.78
C HIS A 43 -34.80 -21.84 7.94
N LEU A 44 -34.34 -23.01 8.38
CA LEU A 44 -32.90 -23.28 8.50
C LEU A 44 -32.24 -23.36 7.13
N SER A 45 -32.87 -24.03 6.17
CA SER A 45 -32.39 -24.08 4.79
C SER A 45 -32.31 -22.68 4.19
N ASP A 46 -33.37 -21.88 4.33
CA ASP A 46 -33.40 -20.51 3.82
C ASP A 46 -32.32 -19.64 4.47
N LYS A 47 -32.09 -19.81 5.78
CA LYS A 47 -31.03 -19.08 6.48
C LYS A 47 -29.64 -19.49 6.01
N LEU A 48 -29.39 -20.79 5.83
CA LEU A 48 -28.11 -21.29 5.32
C LEU A 48 -27.87 -20.79 3.90
N ASP A 49 -28.88 -20.81 3.04
CA ASP A 49 -28.80 -20.28 1.68
C ASP A 49 -28.52 -18.77 1.66
N LEU A 50 -29.13 -18.01 2.57
CA LEU A 50 -28.87 -16.59 2.74
C LEU A 50 -27.45 -16.31 3.25
N ASP A 51 -27.01 -17.01 4.28
CA ASP A 51 -25.66 -16.89 4.84
C ASP A 51 -24.61 -17.26 3.78
N SER A 52 -24.86 -18.30 2.98
CA SER A 52 -23.99 -18.70 1.86
C SER A 52 -23.87 -17.60 0.81
N LYS A 53 -25.00 -17.00 0.38
CA LYS A 53 -25.01 -15.85 -0.55
C LYS A 53 -24.25 -14.66 0.03
N GLN A 54 -24.49 -14.34 1.30
CA GLN A 54 -23.80 -13.26 1.98
C GLN A 54 -22.28 -13.48 2.02
N ILE A 55 -21.83 -14.71 2.34
CA ILE A 55 -20.40 -15.07 2.31
C ILE A 55 -19.83 -14.93 0.89
N GLN A 56 -20.58 -15.37 -0.13
CA GLN A 56 -20.15 -15.21 -1.52
C GLN A 56 -19.99 -13.74 -1.91
N ASP A 57 -20.92 -12.88 -1.51
CA ASP A 57 -20.86 -11.45 -1.84
C ASP A 57 -19.73 -10.74 -1.09
N ILE A 58 -19.53 -11.06 0.21
CA ILE A 58 -18.36 -10.58 0.97
C ILE A 58 -17.05 -11.02 0.30
N ASN A 59 -16.97 -12.26 -0.17
CA ASN A 59 -15.77 -12.76 -0.85
C ASN A 59 -15.53 -12.05 -2.20
N LYS A 60 -16.59 -11.74 -2.96
CA LYS A 60 -16.48 -10.95 -4.20
C LYS A 60 -16.00 -9.53 -3.90
N GLU A 61 -16.56 -8.88 -2.89
CA GLU A 61 -16.14 -7.53 -2.48
C GLU A 61 -14.67 -7.52 -2.01
N ARG A 62 -14.27 -8.52 -1.22
CA ARG A 62 -12.87 -8.72 -0.80
C ARG A 62 -11.94 -8.85 -2.00
N ALA A 63 -12.29 -9.68 -2.98
CA ALA A 63 -11.49 -9.86 -4.19
C ALA A 63 -11.40 -8.56 -5.00
N ARG A 64 -12.53 -7.86 -5.17
CA ARG A 64 -12.58 -6.56 -5.85
C ARG A 64 -11.69 -5.52 -5.17
N LEU A 65 -11.82 -5.35 -3.85
CA LEU A 65 -11.02 -4.40 -3.08
C LEU A 65 -9.53 -4.74 -3.11
N SER A 66 -9.19 -6.03 -3.04
CA SER A 66 -7.81 -6.48 -3.19
C SER A 66 -7.23 -6.12 -4.57
N GLN A 67 -8.02 -6.25 -5.63
CA GLN A 67 -7.62 -5.89 -6.98
C GLN A 67 -7.47 -4.37 -7.15
N GLU A 68 -8.41 -3.60 -6.60
CA GLU A 68 -8.35 -2.13 -6.60
C GLU A 68 -7.13 -1.63 -5.81
N ALA A 69 -6.81 -2.25 -4.67
CA ALA A 69 -5.64 -1.92 -3.87
C ALA A 69 -4.32 -2.16 -4.63
N GLU A 70 -4.17 -3.31 -5.30
CA GLU A 70 -2.97 -3.58 -6.08
C GLU A 70 -2.86 -2.67 -7.30
N ASN A 71 -3.97 -2.38 -7.97
CA ASN A 71 -3.99 -1.43 -9.08
C ASN A 71 -3.57 -0.02 -8.61
N LEU A 72 -4.10 0.44 -7.48
CA LEU A 72 -3.73 1.73 -6.91
C LEU A 72 -2.25 1.77 -6.52
N ARG A 73 -1.73 0.69 -5.92
CA ARG A 73 -0.31 0.54 -5.59
C ARG A 73 0.57 0.67 -6.83
N LEU A 74 0.21 -0.01 -7.92
CA LEU A 74 0.91 0.08 -9.20
C LEU A 74 0.83 1.48 -9.82
N GLN A 75 -0.32 2.15 -9.72
CA GLN A 75 -0.48 3.53 -10.20
C GLN A 75 0.38 4.51 -9.41
N VAL A 76 0.43 4.39 -8.08
CA VAL A 76 1.29 5.21 -7.22
C VAL A 76 2.78 4.97 -7.54
N ALA A 77 3.19 3.71 -7.71
CA ALA A 77 4.54 3.39 -8.14
C ALA A 77 4.87 4.06 -9.49
N ARG A 78 3.98 3.94 -10.48
CA ARG A 78 4.12 4.57 -11.80
C ARG A 78 4.17 6.11 -11.73
N LEU A 79 3.38 6.72 -10.85
CA LEU A 79 3.37 8.17 -10.63
C LEU A 79 4.68 8.65 -10.00
N ASN A 80 5.27 7.88 -9.09
CA ASN A 80 6.58 8.16 -8.52
C ASN A 80 7.72 7.97 -9.54
N GLU A 81 7.56 7.03 -10.47
CA GLU A 81 8.49 6.82 -11.59
C GLU A 81 8.38 7.90 -12.69
N ARG A 82 7.38 8.80 -12.63
CA ARG A 82 7.32 9.92 -13.58
C ARG A 82 8.61 10.74 -13.47
N PRO A 83 9.30 10.99 -14.60
CA PRO A 83 10.60 11.63 -14.61
C PRO A 83 10.58 13.00 -13.94
N ASP A 84 9.46 13.72 -14.02
CA ASP A 84 9.30 15.05 -13.40
C ASP A 84 9.35 14.99 -11.87
N ASN A 85 8.68 14.01 -11.25
CA ASN A 85 8.69 13.84 -9.80
C ASN A 85 10.05 13.36 -9.31
N LYS A 86 10.69 12.47 -10.08
CA LYS A 86 12.06 12.04 -9.81
C LYS A 86 13.03 13.21 -9.89
N MET A 87 12.94 14.04 -10.94
CA MET A 87 13.79 15.21 -11.11
C MET A 87 13.57 16.25 -10.00
N ASN A 88 12.32 16.52 -9.62
CA ASN A 88 12.00 17.41 -8.50
C ASN A 88 12.58 16.89 -7.17
N ARG A 89 12.49 15.58 -6.93
CA ARG A 89 13.09 14.96 -5.73
C ARG A 89 14.61 15.07 -5.73
N GLU A 90 15.26 14.79 -6.86
CA GLU A 90 16.72 14.95 -6.99
C GLU A 90 17.15 16.40 -6.80
N LEU A 91 16.41 17.36 -7.37
CA LEU A 91 16.65 18.80 -7.16
C LEU A 91 16.55 19.18 -5.68
N GLU A 92 15.53 18.67 -4.98
CA GLU A 92 15.37 18.93 -3.55
C GLU A 92 16.50 18.30 -2.71
N ILE A 93 16.94 17.09 -3.05
CA ILE A 93 18.08 16.43 -2.41
C ILE A 93 19.35 17.26 -2.62
N MET A 94 19.60 17.72 -3.85
CA MET A 94 20.75 18.58 -4.16
C MET A 94 20.69 19.90 -3.40
N ALA A 95 19.54 20.58 -3.35
CA ALA A 95 19.38 21.83 -2.61
C ALA A 95 19.62 21.65 -1.09
N ARG A 96 19.16 20.53 -0.51
CA ARG A 96 19.43 20.20 0.90
C ARG A 96 20.90 19.89 1.15
N ALA A 97 21.53 19.13 0.26
CA ALA A 97 22.96 18.82 0.35
C ALA A 97 23.82 20.08 0.24
N GLU A 98 23.51 20.97 -0.70
CA GLU A 98 24.16 22.27 -0.87
C GLU A 98 24.07 23.11 0.41
N LYS A 99 22.87 23.26 0.98
CA LYS A 99 22.68 23.97 2.25
C LYS A 99 23.52 23.37 3.37
N HIS A 100 23.63 22.04 3.41
CA HIS A 100 24.45 21.34 4.41
C HIS A 100 25.95 21.61 4.22
N MET A 101 26.43 21.62 2.97
CA MET A 101 27.82 21.93 2.64
C MET A 101 28.18 23.39 2.91
N MET A 102 27.25 24.34 2.69
CA MET A 102 27.47 25.76 3.02
C MET A 102 27.69 26.00 4.52
N ILE A 103 27.06 25.19 5.39
CA ILE A 103 27.21 25.31 6.85
C ILE A 103 28.48 24.60 7.34
N ASN A 104 28.76 23.42 6.80
CA ASN A 104 29.79 22.53 7.35
C ASN A 104 31.18 22.70 6.72
N ALA A 105 31.30 23.32 5.54
CA ALA A 105 32.57 23.47 4.83
C ALA A 105 32.99 24.95 4.72
N PRO A 106 34.06 25.38 5.41
CA PRO A 106 34.57 26.74 5.28
C PRO A 106 35.11 26.98 3.85
N GLY A 107 34.76 28.12 3.26
CA GLY A 107 35.16 28.47 1.88
C GLY A 107 34.36 27.80 0.77
N PHE A 108 33.41 26.92 1.08
CA PHE A 108 32.53 26.31 0.09
C PHE A 108 31.57 27.31 -0.56
N ALA A 109 30.94 28.19 0.25
CA ALA A 109 29.98 29.17 -0.25
C ALA A 109 30.52 30.08 -1.38
N PRO A 110 31.68 30.75 -1.27
CA PRO A 110 32.21 31.58 -2.36
C PRO A 110 32.63 30.77 -3.60
N ALA A 111 33.17 29.56 -3.42
CA ALA A 111 33.52 28.68 -4.53
C ALA A 111 32.26 28.18 -5.27
N TRP A 112 31.20 27.89 -4.53
CA TRP A 112 29.90 27.47 -5.08
C TRP A 112 29.20 28.59 -5.85
N GLU A 113 29.17 29.82 -5.32
CA GLU A 113 28.60 30.98 -6.02
C GLU A 113 29.35 31.27 -7.34
N MET A 114 30.69 31.17 -7.32
CA MET A 114 31.50 31.31 -8.53
C MET A 114 31.18 30.19 -9.55
N ALA A 115 31.13 28.93 -9.11
CA ALA A 115 30.78 27.81 -9.96
C ALA A 115 29.37 27.94 -10.55
N LYS A 116 28.40 28.42 -9.77
CA LYS A 116 27.03 28.70 -10.20
C LYS A 116 26.97 29.78 -11.28
N SER A 117 27.70 30.88 -11.10
CA SER A 117 27.79 31.94 -12.10
C SER A 117 28.40 31.45 -13.42
N HIS A 118 29.43 30.59 -13.34
CA HIS A 118 30.09 29.99 -14.50
C HIS A 118 29.23 28.92 -15.19
N ALA A 119 28.36 28.23 -14.43
CA ALA A 119 27.38 27.30 -15.00
C ALA A 119 26.27 28.06 -15.74
N LEU A 120 25.75 29.15 -15.17
CA LEU A 120 24.75 30.00 -15.83
C LEU A 120 25.29 30.58 -17.15
N SER A 121 26.51 31.10 -17.16
CA SER A 121 27.10 31.66 -18.37
C SER A 121 27.33 30.61 -19.48
N GLN A 122 27.72 29.38 -19.12
CA GLN A 122 27.82 28.27 -20.08
C GLN A 122 26.45 27.89 -20.65
N LEU A 123 25.42 27.85 -19.81
CA LEU A 123 24.07 27.47 -20.23
C LEU A 123 23.46 28.53 -21.17
N GLU A 124 23.65 29.82 -20.86
CA GLU A 124 23.27 30.90 -21.77
C GLU A 124 24.05 30.87 -23.10
N ALA A 125 25.32 30.48 -23.08
CA ALA A 125 26.12 30.33 -24.31
C ALA A 125 25.65 29.13 -25.15
N GLU A 126 25.24 28.04 -24.50
CA GLU A 126 24.61 26.88 -25.12
C GLU A 126 23.27 27.23 -25.77
N GLU A 127 22.39 27.95 -25.05
CA GLU A 127 21.08 28.40 -25.56
C GLU A 127 21.22 29.39 -26.73
N ARG A 128 22.27 30.22 -26.74
CA ARG A 128 22.60 31.12 -27.85
C ARG A 128 23.22 30.41 -29.05
N GLY A 129 23.37 29.08 -29.02
CA GLY A 129 23.95 28.29 -30.11
C GLY A 129 25.46 28.44 -30.29
N MET A 130 26.15 29.06 -29.33
CA MET A 130 27.61 29.26 -29.32
C MET A 130 28.37 28.07 -28.72
N SER A 131 27.67 27.00 -28.31
CA SER A 131 28.28 25.77 -27.80
C SER A 131 28.83 24.89 -28.93
N PHE A 132 29.69 25.47 -29.75
CA PHE A 132 30.52 24.70 -30.65
C PHE A 132 31.53 23.87 -29.81
N PRO A 133 31.68 22.57 -30.07
CA PRO A 133 32.17 21.59 -29.11
C PRO A 133 33.65 21.79 -28.73
N GLN A 134 33.86 22.44 -27.58
CA GLN A 134 35.15 22.48 -26.85
C GLN A 134 35.76 21.06 -26.67
N LYS A 135 34.92 20.02 -26.58
CA LYS A 135 35.35 18.61 -26.48
C LYS A 135 35.86 18.02 -27.80
N ILE A 136 35.44 18.53 -28.95
CA ILE A 136 35.89 18.04 -30.27
C ILE A 136 37.17 18.75 -30.70
N PHE A 137 37.30 20.05 -30.42
CA PHE A 137 38.55 20.78 -30.69
C PHE A 137 39.75 20.30 -29.85
N ARG A 138 39.51 19.87 -28.60
CA ARG A 138 40.54 19.32 -27.70
C ARG A 138 41.01 17.90 -28.08
N LYS A 139 40.31 17.23 -29.01
CA LYS A 139 40.76 15.95 -29.60
C LYS A 139 41.42 16.11 -30.98
N LEU A 140 41.23 17.26 -31.63
CA LEU A 140 41.79 17.54 -32.97
C LEU A 140 43.09 18.35 -32.91
N LEU A 141 43.27 19.23 -31.92
CA LEU A 141 44.57 19.81 -31.58
C LEU A 141 45.22 18.96 -30.50
N GLY A 142 46.29 18.26 -30.87
CA GLY A 142 46.97 17.24 -30.07
C GLY A 142 47.58 17.71 -28.73
N PRO A 143 48.27 16.79 -28.03
CA PRO A 143 48.78 16.98 -26.67
C PRO A 143 49.96 17.95 -26.69
N GLY A 144 49.72 19.23 -26.46
CA GLY A 144 50.77 20.23 -26.58
C GLY A 144 50.38 21.65 -26.19
N SER A 145 49.74 21.86 -25.05
CA SER A 145 49.88 23.13 -24.31
C SER A 145 49.30 22.97 -22.91
N ASN A 146 50.21 23.03 -21.92
CA ASN A 146 50.01 23.24 -20.48
C ASN A 146 48.60 22.99 -19.94
N GLY A 147 48.47 21.86 -19.25
CA GLY A 147 47.38 21.63 -18.31
C GLY A 147 47.38 22.72 -17.25
N GLN A 148 46.58 23.76 -17.50
CA GLN A 148 45.99 24.54 -16.44
C GLN A 148 44.95 23.63 -15.82
N SER A 149 45.42 22.79 -14.89
CA SER A 149 44.58 22.26 -13.84
C SER A 149 43.79 23.45 -13.31
N VAL A 150 42.46 23.33 -13.37
CA VAL A 150 41.58 24.11 -12.51
C VAL A 150 41.93 23.67 -11.09
N ALA A 151 43.03 24.21 -10.58
CA ALA A 151 43.43 24.06 -9.21
C ALA A 151 42.36 24.78 -8.40
N LEU A 152 41.76 24.06 -7.45
CA LEU A 152 41.01 24.68 -6.37
C LEU A 152 41.84 25.87 -5.86
N PRO A 153 41.21 27.03 -5.61
CA PRO A 153 41.93 28.20 -5.14
C PRO A 153 42.77 27.80 -3.93
N GLU A 154 44.06 28.15 -3.96
CA GLU A 154 45.10 27.83 -2.97
C GLU A 154 44.70 28.16 -1.53
N ALA A 155 43.71 29.04 -1.35
CA ALA A 155 43.02 29.32 -0.09
C ALA A 155 42.34 28.09 0.56
N ALA A 156 41.89 27.10 -0.21
CA ALA A 156 41.30 25.87 0.31
C ALA A 156 42.38 24.89 0.84
N ALA A 157 43.58 24.90 0.24
CA ALA A 157 44.70 24.07 0.66
C ALA A 157 45.34 24.58 1.96
N THR A 158 45.38 25.90 2.16
CA THR A 158 45.89 26.51 3.40
C THR A 158 44.91 26.32 4.57
N ALA A 159 43.60 26.40 4.34
CA ALA A 159 42.58 26.16 5.36
C ALA A 159 42.58 24.71 5.91
N ALA A 160 42.84 23.71 5.05
CA ALA A 160 42.95 22.32 5.47
C ALA A 160 44.16 22.08 6.39
N LYS A 161 45.29 22.77 6.13
CA LYS A 161 46.52 22.64 6.91
C LYS A 161 46.42 23.30 8.30
N THR A 162 45.61 24.35 8.44
CA THR A 162 45.35 25.00 9.73
C THR A 162 44.37 24.20 10.60
N GLY A 163 43.41 23.48 10.00
CA GLY A 163 42.47 22.64 10.73
C GLY A 163 43.10 21.42 11.40
N GLU A 164 44.05 20.76 10.73
CA GLU A 164 44.76 19.58 11.26
C GLU A 164 45.67 19.91 12.46
N SER A 165 46.16 21.15 12.51
CA SER A 165 47.03 21.66 13.57
C SER A 165 46.27 21.97 14.88
N ALA A 166 44.97 22.29 14.78
CA ALA A 166 44.15 22.65 15.94
C ALA A 166 43.61 21.42 16.69
N THR A 167 43.43 20.29 16.01
CA THR A 167 42.93 19.05 16.62
C THR A 167 43.96 18.29 17.45
N SER A 168 45.27 18.48 17.22
CA SER A 168 46.32 17.82 18.03
C SER A 168 46.68 18.58 19.31
N ALA A 169 46.29 19.85 19.46
CA ALA A 169 46.60 20.68 20.62
C ALA A 169 45.50 20.65 21.71
N ALA A 170 44.33 20.07 21.44
CA ALA A 170 43.22 19.96 22.40
C ALA A 170 43.15 18.58 23.09
N ALA A 171 44.11 17.69 22.85
CA ALA A 171 44.14 16.32 23.38
C ALA A 171 45.40 16.00 24.23
N ALA A 172 46.04 17.02 24.81
CA ALA A 172 47.17 16.88 25.73
C ALA A 172 46.88 17.61 27.05
#